data_AF-A0A1Q6WTT9-F1
#
_entry.id   AF-A0A1Q6WTT9-F1
#
_cell.length_a   1.000
_cell.length_b   1.000
_cell.length_c   1.000
_cell.angle_alpha   90.00
_cell.angle_beta   90.00
_cell.angle_gamma   90.00
#
_symmetry.space_group_name_H-M   'P 1'
#
loop_
_entity.id
_entity.type
_entity.pdbx_description
1 polymer ?
#
loop_
_entity_poly.entity_id
_entity_poly.type
_entity_poly.pdbx_seq_one_letter_code
_entity_poly.pdbx_strand_id
1 'polypeptide(L)'
;MGDNTEEVYGPDRAERLLAMLRALAERIRELDRTGRLLERVPELQKLLGNARSELFHYEVRLTYDTPEIAESRRIVEEAERLAREAGGEGGEGGDA
;
A
#
# COMPACT_ATOMS: atom_id res chain seq x y z
N MET A 1 3.73 12.77 15.89
CA MET A 1 4.25 11.45 15.51
C MET A 1 3.12 10.67 14.86
N GLY A 2 3.00 10.77 13.54
CA GLY A 2 2.19 9.82 12.79
C GLY A 2 3.15 8.74 12.31
N ASP A 3 2.96 7.50 12.77
CA ASP A 3 3.53 6.30 12.15
C ASP A 3 2.98 6.21 10.73
N ASN A 4 3.59 6.94 9.79
CA ASN A 4 3.59 6.57 8.39
C ASN A 4 4.53 5.39 8.28
N THR A 5 4.09 4.25 8.80
CA THR A 5 4.56 2.96 8.31
C THR A 5 4.30 3.03 6.81
N GLU A 6 5.37 3.24 6.03
CA GLU A 6 5.39 2.97 4.60
C GLU A 6 5.03 1.49 4.51
N GLU A 7 3.73 1.19 4.54
CA GLU A 7 3.21 -0.17 4.58
C GLU A 7 3.43 -0.70 3.18
N VAL A 8 4.66 -1.20 2.97
CA VAL A 8 5.09 -1.88 1.76
C VAL A 8 3.95 -2.81 1.40
N TYR A 9 3.37 -2.61 0.21
CA TYR A 9 2.29 -3.45 -0.29
C TYR A 9 2.86 -4.86 -0.45
N GLY A 10 2.75 -5.63 0.61
CA GLY A 10 3.33 -6.95 0.71
C GLY A 10 2.61 -7.91 -0.24
N PRO A 11 3.20 -9.10 -0.44
CA PRO A 11 2.55 -10.18 -1.19
C PRO A 11 1.12 -10.43 -0.69
N ASP A 12 0.90 -10.36 0.62
CA ASP A 12 -0.42 -10.53 1.25
C ASP A 12 -1.47 -9.53 0.73
N ARG A 13 -1.08 -8.29 0.40
CA ARG A 13 -2.04 -7.29 -0.09
C ARG A 13 -2.42 -7.56 -1.54
N ALA A 14 -1.50 -8.07 -2.36
CA ALA A 14 -1.80 -8.51 -3.72
C ALA A 14 -2.74 -9.73 -3.71
N GLU A 15 -2.53 -10.68 -2.79
CA GLU A 15 -3.45 -11.81 -2.60
C GLU A 15 -4.84 -11.35 -2.15
N ARG A 16 -4.92 -10.37 -1.23
CA ARG A 16 -6.20 -9.75 -0.83
C ARG A 16 -6.90 -9.08 -2.02
N LEU A 17 -6.17 -8.37 -2.88
CA LEU A 17 -6.74 -7.78 -4.09
C LEU A 17 -7.29 -8.86 -5.03
N LEU A 18 -6.52 -9.93 -5.28
CA LEU A 18 -7.00 -11.06 -6.10
C LEU A 18 -8.26 -11.70 -5.52
N ALA A 19 -8.31 -11.90 -4.20
CA ALA A 19 -9.49 -12.42 -3.51
C ALA A 19 -10.70 -11.48 -3.67
N MET A 20 -10.51 -10.17 -3.52
CA MET A 20 -11.55 -9.17 -3.70
C MET A 20 -12.13 -9.18 -5.12
N LEU A 21 -11.27 -9.25 -6.14
CA LEU A 21 -11.69 -9.29 -7.55
C LEU A 21 -12.48 -10.57 -7.87
N ARG A 22 -12.04 -11.72 -7.35
CA ARG A 22 -12.75 -12.99 -7.50
C ARG A 22 -14.12 -12.94 -6.82
N ALA A 23 -14.20 -12.40 -5.61
CA ALA A 23 -15.46 -12.24 -4.88
C ALA A 23 -16.45 -11.32 -5.62
N LEU A 24 -15.97 -10.19 -6.17
CA LEU A 24 -16.79 -9.31 -7.01
C LEU A 24 -17.32 -10.04 -8.25
N ALA A 25 -16.48 -10.80 -8.95
CA ALA A 25 -16.89 -11.55 -10.12
C ALA A 25 -17.95 -12.62 -9.79
N GLU A 26 -17.76 -13.36 -8.69
CA GLU A 26 -18.79 -14.31 -8.22
C GLU A 26 -20.11 -13.61 -7.89
N ARG A 27 -20.06 -12.46 -7.23
CA ARG A 27 -21.27 -11.73 -6.87
C ARG A 27 -22.04 -11.25 -8.09
N ILE A 28 -21.34 -10.74 -9.10
CA ILE A 28 -21.96 -10.35 -10.38
C ILE A 28 -22.63 -11.57 -11.04
N ARG A 29 -21.93 -12.71 -11.12
CA ARG A 29 -22.48 -13.95 -11.69
C ARG A 29 -23.71 -14.48 -10.94
N GLU A 30 -23.73 -14.37 -9.61
CA GLU A 30 -24.88 -14.77 -8.80
C GLU A 30 -26.11 -13.89 -9.08
N LEU A 31 -25.91 -12.57 -9.13
CA LEU A 31 -26.99 -11.63 -9.39
C LEU A 31 -27.52 -11.74 -10.83
N ASP A 32 -26.64 -11.98 -11.79
CA ASP A 32 -27.03 -12.21 -13.19
C ASP A 32 -27.87 -13.48 -13.35
N ARG A 33 -27.42 -14.60 -12.77
CA ARG A 33 -28.16 -15.89 -12.78
C ARG A 33 -29.55 -15.80 -12.17
N THR A 34 -29.77 -14.87 -11.24
CA THR A 34 -31.06 -14.68 -10.59
C THR A 34 -31.91 -13.59 -11.25
N GLY A 35 -31.41 -12.91 -12.29
CA GLY A 35 -32.09 -11.79 -12.95
C GLY A 35 -32.12 -10.50 -12.14
N ARG A 36 -31.28 -10.39 -11.09
CA ARG A 36 -31.31 -9.33 -10.07
C ARG A 36 -30.14 -8.36 -10.16
N LEU A 37 -29.35 -8.43 -11.23
CA LEU A 37 -28.14 -7.63 -11.39
C LEU A 37 -28.39 -6.13 -11.19
N LEU A 38 -29.46 -5.60 -11.80
CA LEU A 38 -29.82 -4.19 -11.69
C LEU A 38 -30.62 -3.84 -10.41
N GLU A 39 -31.10 -4.82 -9.65
CA GLU A 39 -31.78 -4.57 -8.37
C GLU A 39 -30.79 -4.22 -7.25
N ARG A 40 -29.51 -4.55 -7.43
CA ARG A 40 -28.46 -4.41 -6.42
C ARG A 40 -27.41 -3.37 -6.82
N VAL A 41 -27.80 -2.38 -7.62
CA VAL A 41 -26.90 -1.31 -8.12
C VAL A 41 -26.09 -0.63 -7.00
N PRO A 42 -26.65 -0.22 -5.85
CA PRO A 42 -25.86 0.42 -4.79
C PRO A 42 -24.78 -0.50 -4.20
N GLU A 43 -25.08 -1.80 -4.08
CA GLU A 43 -24.14 -2.82 -3.62
C GLU A 43 -22.98 -2.97 -4.62
N LEU A 44 -23.31 -3.09 -5.91
CA LEU A 44 -22.34 -3.20 -6.99
C LEU A 44 -21.45 -1.96 -7.10
N GLN A 45 -22.01 -0.75 -6.98
CA GLN A 45 -21.23 0.49 -7.00
C GLN A 45 -20.20 0.53 -5.85
N LYS A 46 -20.58 0.08 -4.65
CA LYS A 46 -19.65 0.00 -3.51
C LYS A 46 -18.51 -0.98 -3.77
N LEU A 47 -18.83 -2.19 -4.26
CA LEU A 47 -17.81 -3.21 -4.54
C LEU A 47 -16.86 -2.78 -5.65
N LEU A 48 -17.38 -2.19 -6.73
CA LEU A 48 -16.60 -1.65 -7.83
C LEU A 48 -15.72 -0.48 -7.38
N GLY A 49 -16.24 0.39 -6.51
CA GLY A 49 -15.47 1.49 -5.92
C GLY A 49 -14.29 0.98 -5.10
N ASN A 50 -14.50 -0.01 -4.24
CA ASN A 50 -13.44 -0.62 -3.43
C ASN A 50 -12.37 -1.29 -4.31
N ALA A 51 -12.80 -2.09 -5.29
CA ALA A 51 -11.89 -2.76 -6.22
C ALA A 51 -11.07 -1.76 -7.03
N ARG A 52 -11.69 -0.67 -7.49
CA ARG A 52 -11.00 0.41 -8.21
C ARG A 52 -9.92 1.07 -7.35
N SER A 53 -10.24 1.41 -6.10
CA SER A 53 -9.26 2.03 -5.19
C SER A 53 -8.06 1.11 -4.94
N GLU A 54 -8.28 -0.19 -4.69
CA GLU A 54 -7.18 -1.13 -4.48
C GLU A 54 -6.36 -1.40 -5.75
N LEU A 55 -6.99 -1.47 -6.92
CA LEU A 55 -6.29 -1.55 -8.21
C LEU A 55 -5.39 -0.34 -8.45
N PHE A 56 -5.88 0.86 -8.13
CA PHE A 56 -5.08 2.09 -8.24
C PHE A 56 -3.87 2.05 -7.31
N HIS A 57 -4.04 1.63 -6.04
CA HIS A 57 -2.92 1.45 -5.12
C HIS A 57 -1.90 0.43 -5.63
N TYR A 58 -2.37 -0.66 -6.23
CA TYR A 58 -1.50 -1.68 -6.82
C TYR A 58 -0.72 -1.15 -8.04
N GLU A 59 -1.38 -0.42 -8.94
CA GLU A 59 -0.78 0.17 -10.15
C GLU A 59 0.26 1.25 -9.82
N VAL A 60 -0.08 2.18 -8.92
CA VAL A 60 0.85 3.22 -8.45
C VAL A 60 2.10 2.57 -7.88
N ARG A 61 1.95 1.52 -7.06
CA ARG A 61 3.10 0.83 -6.51
C ARG A 61 3.92 0.09 -7.57
N LEU A 62 3.30 -0.62 -8.51
CA LEU A 62 4.05 -1.24 -9.61
C LEU A 62 4.93 -0.23 -10.36
N THR A 63 4.51 1.03 -10.39
CA THR A 63 5.20 2.11 -11.08
C THR A 63 6.27 2.81 -10.22
N TYR A 64 6.11 2.87 -8.89
CA TYR A 64 6.95 3.71 -8.02
C TYR A 64 7.64 2.99 -6.84
N ASP A 65 7.24 1.75 -6.52
CA ASP A 65 7.64 1.01 -5.31
C ASP A 65 8.01 -0.44 -5.66
N THR A 66 9.03 -0.60 -6.50
CA THR A 66 9.67 -1.92 -6.62
C THR A 66 10.46 -2.21 -5.33
N PRO A 67 10.62 -3.50 -4.96
CA PRO A 67 11.38 -3.89 -3.76
C PRO A 67 12.78 -3.26 -3.69
N GLU A 68 13.43 -3.11 -4.85
CA GLU A 68 14.76 -2.49 -4.95
C GLU A 68 14.76 -0.99 -4.61
N ILE A 69 13.68 -0.27 -4.94
CA ILE A 69 13.54 1.15 -4.63
C ILE A 69 13.23 1.34 -3.14
N ALA A 70 12.38 0.49 -2.56
CA ALA A 70 12.09 0.51 -1.12
C ALA A 70 13.31 0.12 -0.26
N GLU A 71 14.15 -0.80 -0.74
CA GLU A 71 15.44 -1.12 -0.10
C GLU A 71 16.42 0.04 -0.23
N SER A 72 16.53 0.65 -1.42
CA SER A 72 17.39 1.82 -1.63
C SER A 72 17.00 3.00 -0.73
N ARG A 73 15.70 3.28 -0.56
CA ARG A 73 15.22 4.33 0.37
C ARG A 73 15.59 4.02 1.81
N ARG A 74 15.38 2.77 2.28
CA ARG A 74 15.77 2.35 3.63
C ARG A 74 17.26 2.52 3.89
N ILE A 75 18.11 2.16 2.93
CA ILE A 75 19.58 2.33 3.04
C ILE A 75 19.94 3.81 3.17
N VAL A 76 19.32 4.67 2.37
CA VAL A 76 19.56 6.12 2.43
C VAL A 76 19.10 6.72 3.76
N GLU A 77 17.90 6.38 4.23
CA GLU A 77 17.39 6.85 5.53
C GLU A 77 18.25 6.38 6.70
N GLU A 78 18.75 5.16 6.65
CA GLU A 78 19.69 4.62 7.64
C GLU A 78 21.02 5.37 7.62
N ALA A 79 21.57 5.65 6.44
CA ALA A 79 22.79 6.43 6.30
C ALA A 79 22.61 7.87 6.83
N GLU A 80 21.48 8.52 6.54
CA GLU A 80 21.16 9.86 7.05
C GLU A 80 20.96 9.90 8.57
N ARG A 81 20.42 8.83 9.15
CA ARG A 81 20.27 8.70 10.61
C ARG A 81 21.65 8.56 11.26
N LEU A 82 22.48 7.67 10.76
CA LEU A 82 23.84 7.46 11.26
C LEU A 82 24.70 8.72 11.12
N ALA A 83 24.56 9.46 10.02
CA ALA A 83 25.26 10.73 9.82
C ALA A 83 24.83 11.82 10.82
N ARG A 84 23.54 11.87 11.19
CA ARG A 84 23.03 12.80 12.21
C ARG A 84 23.49 12.42 13.61
N GLU A 85 23.54 11.13 13.93
CA GLU A 85 24.04 10.62 15.21
C GLU A 85 25.55 10.90 15.36
N ALA A 86 26.34 10.65 14.31
CA ALA A 86 27.78 10.94 14.30
C ALA A 86 28.10 12.45 14.36
N GLY A 87 27.21 13.32 13.87
CA GLY A 87 27.34 14.77 13.97
C GLY A 87 26.99 15.35 15.34
N GLY A 88 26.40 14.56 16.24
CA GLY A 88 25.96 14.98 17.58
C GLY A 88 27.01 14.87 18.69
N GLU A 89 28.13 14.16 18.46
CA GLU A 89 29.15 13.86 19.50
C GLU A 89 30.40 14.77 19.45
N GLY A 90 30.32 15.95 18.82
CA GLY A 90 31.48 16.84 18.61
C GLY A 90 31.60 18.06 19.54
N GLY A 91 30.76 18.20 20.58
CA GLY A 91 30.53 19.49 21.22
C GLY A 91 30.58 19.54 22.74
N GLU A 92 31.53 18.89 23.41
CA GLU A 92 31.83 19.18 24.82
C GLU A 92 33.26 18.75 25.19
N GLY A 93 34.14 19.72 25.45
CA GLY A 93 35.49 19.44 25.95
C GLY A 93 36.56 20.45 25.53
N GLY A 94 36.47 21.68 26.04
CA GLY A 94 37.50 22.70 25.85
C GLY A 94 37.44 23.77 26.92
N ASP A 95 37.52 23.38 28.19
CA ASP A 95 37.80 24.27 29.32
C ASP A 95 39.31 24.23 29.58
N ALA A 96 39.99 25.36 29.35
CA ALA A 96 41.31 25.72 29.90
C ALA A 96 41.60 27.20 29.64
#